data_AF-A0A354CXU3-F1
#
_entry.id   AF-A0A354CXU3-F1
#
_cell.length_a   1.000
_cell.length_b   1.000
_cell.length_c   1.000
_cell.angle_alpha   90.00
_cell.angle_beta   90.00
_cell.angle_gamma   90.00
#
_symmetry.space_group_name_H-M   'P 1'
#
loop_
_entity.id
_entity.type
_entity.pdbx_description
1 polymer ?
#
loop_
_entity_poly.entity_id
_entity_poly.type
_entity_poly.pdbx_seq_one_letter_code
_entity_poly.pdbx_strand_id
1 'polypeptide(L)'
;MRGTKDIHMMRIKIPQGQLNADQLECLADLAQAYSKGIGHLTTRQDMQLYWIPTSEAPQAMAKAASVGLTTREACGNSVRNV
;
A
#
# COMPACT_ATOMS: atom_id res chain seq x y z
N MET A 1 2.78 -14.07 14.01
CA MET A 1 2.36 -12.87 14.77
C MET A 1 0.85 -12.73 14.65
N ARG A 2 0.10 -13.51 15.44
CA ARG A 2 -1.37 -13.43 15.59
C ARG A 2 -1.62 -12.48 16.77
N GLY A 3 -2.41 -11.42 16.63
CA GLY A 3 -2.93 -10.74 17.84
C GLY A 3 -3.10 -9.22 17.90
N THR A 4 -3.37 -8.51 16.82
CA THR A 4 -4.07 -7.21 16.91
C THR A 4 -5.25 -7.26 15.95
N LYS A 5 -6.46 -7.37 16.50
CA LYS A 5 -7.68 -7.71 15.75
C LYS A 5 -8.10 -6.68 14.69
N ASP A 6 -7.54 -5.47 14.71
CA ASP A 6 -8.11 -4.36 13.94
C ASP A 6 -7.12 -3.60 13.04
N ILE A 7 -5.87 -4.06 12.88
CA ILE A 7 -4.88 -3.42 11.99
C ILE A 7 -4.28 -4.39 10.97
N HIS A 8 -4.01 -3.87 9.77
CA HIS A 8 -3.48 -4.62 8.64
C HIS A 8 -2.24 -3.95 8.02
N MET A 9 -1.49 -4.77 7.29
CA MET A 9 -0.48 -4.29 6.35
C MET A 9 -1.12 -4.23 4.98
N MET A 10 -0.96 -3.11 4.28
CA MET A 10 -1.41 -2.90 2.91
C MET A 10 -0.19 -2.83 2.00
N ARG A 11 -0.13 -3.72 1.00
CA ARG A 11 0.89 -3.69 -0.04
C ARG A 11 0.31 -3.08 -1.31
N ILE A 12 1.00 -2.06 -1.82
CA ILE A 12 0.67 -1.36 -3.05
C ILE A 12 1.61 -1.87 -4.15
N LYS A 13 1.02 -2.39 -5.23
CA LYS A 13 1.74 -2.94 -6.37
C LYS A 13 2.24 -1.80 -7.25
N ILE A 14 3.52 -1.80 -7.58
CA ILE A 14 4.16 -0.78 -8.42
C ILE A 14 4.87 -1.50 -9.58
N PRO A 15 4.18 -1.72 -10.73
CA PRO A 15 4.76 -2.42 -11.86
C PRO A 15 6.12 -1.83 -12.27
N GLN A 16 7.14 -2.68 -12.39
CA GLN A 16 8.53 -2.28 -12.70
C GLN A 16 9.15 -1.23 -11.75
N GLY A 17 8.51 -0.96 -10.60
CA GLY A 17 8.91 0.12 -9.69
C GLY A 17 8.70 1.54 -10.24
N GLN A 18 7.93 1.73 -11.31
CA GLN A 18 7.72 3.03 -11.93
C GLN A 18 6.56 3.79 -11.28
N LEU A 19 6.82 5.05 -10.92
CA LEU A 19 5.84 5.98 -10.36
C LEU A 19 5.95 7.32 -11.09
N ASN A 20 4.82 7.99 -11.30
CA ASN A 20 4.81 9.42 -11.61
C ASN A 20 4.77 10.26 -10.30
N ALA A 21 4.86 11.59 -10.43
CA ALA A 21 4.87 12.48 -9.28
C ALA A 21 3.61 12.35 -8.42
N ASP A 22 2.43 12.36 -9.04
CA ASP A 22 1.13 12.26 -8.35
C ASP A 22 0.99 10.95 -7.55
N GLN A 23 1.50 9.84 -8.10
CA GLN A 23 1.50 8.55 -7.42
C GLN A 23 2.45 8.55 -6.22
N LEU A 24 3.63 9.16 -6.34
CA LEU A 24 4.57 9.28 -5.23
C LEU A 24 4.03 10.17 -4.11
N GLU A 25 3.38 11.29 -4.45
CA GLU A 25 2.70 12.16 -3.48
C GLU A 25 1.57 11.41 -2.77
N CYS A 26 0.74 10.67 -3.51
CA CYS A 26 -0.30 9.84 -2.92
C CYS A 26 0.26 8.79 -1.95
N LEU A 27 1.40 8.17 -2.27
CA LEU A 27 2.07 7.21 -1.38
C LEU A 27 2.59 7.88 -0.10
N ALA A 28 3.16 9.08 -0.21
CA ALA A 28 3.62 9.86 0.94
C ALA A 28 2.46 10.23 1.86
N ASP A 29 1.36 10.70 1.28
CA ASP A 29 0.11 11.01 1.99
C ASP A 29 -0.43 9.79 2.75
N LEU A 30 -0.48 8.63 2.10
CA LEU A 30 -0.95 7.39 2.72
C LEU A 30 -0.01 6.94 3.84
N ALA A 31 1.30 7.11 3.67
CA ALA A 31 2.27 6.81 4.73
C ALA A 31 2.09 7.74 5.93
N GLN A 32 1.86 9.03 5.70
CA GLN A 32 1.62 10.02 6.75
C GLN A 32 0.31 9.72 7.52
N ALA A 33 -0.76 9.39 6.80
CA ALA A 33 -2.08 9.14 7.38
C ALA A 33 -2.14 7.82 8.17
N TYR A 34 -1.58 6.74 7.62
CA TYR A 34 -1.82 5.39 8.15
C TYR A 34 -0.58 4.69 8.71
N SER A 35 0.61 5.06 8.24
CA SER A 35 1.86 4.31 8.50
C SER A 35 2.87 5.11 9.33
N LYS A 36 2.40 6.06 10.14
CA LYS A 36 3.24 6.92 11.00
C LYS A 36 4.34 7.68 10.25
N GLY A 37 4.09 8.05 8.99
CA GLY A 37 5.07 8.68 8.10
C GLY A 37 6.11 7.71 7.52
N ILE A 38 5.96 6.40 7.70
CA ILE A 38 6.92 5.38 7.22
C ILE A 38 6.38 4.70 5.97
N GLY A 39 7.10 4.85 4.87
CA GLY A 39 6.92 4.05 3.65
C GLY A 39 7.99 2.97 3.53
N HIS A 40 7.59 1.70 3.51
CA HIS A 40 8.56 0.60 3.36
C HIS A 40 8.63 0.15 1.90
N LEU A 41 9.71 0.51 1.22
CA LEU A 41 10.05 -0.02 -0.11
C LEU A 41 10.57 -1.45 0.00
N THR A 42 10.00 -2.33 -0.80
CA THR A 42 10.31 -3.76 -0.75
C THR A 42 11.37 -4.16 -1.78
N THR A 43 11.97 -5.33 -1.60
CA THR A 43 12.89 -5.93 -2.60
C THR A 43 12.22 -6.29 -3.93
N ARG A 44 10.89 -6.17 -4.02
CA ARG A 44 10.10 -6.39 -5.24
C ARG A 44 9.59 -5.08 -5.86
N GLN A 45 10.19 -3.95 -5.47
CA GLN A 45 9.84 -2.62 -5.96
C GLN A 45 8.40 -2.16 -5.63
N ASP A 46 7.70 -2.87 -4.76
CA ASP A 46 6.42 -2.45 -4.19
C ASP A 46 6.63 -1.58 -2.93
N MET A 47 5.56 -0.94 -2.45
CA MET A 47 5.53 -0.26 -1.16
C MET A 47 4.57 -0.94 -0.17
N GLN A 48 4.98 -1.06 1.09
CA GLN A 48 4.16 -1.55 2.20
C GLN A 48 3.89 -0.44 3.21
N LEU A 49 2.63 -0.37 3.63
CA LEU A 49 2.14 0.48 4.70
C LEU A 49 1.67 -0.39 5.86
N TYR A 50 2.01 0.00 7.08
CA TYR A 50 1.71 -0.75 8.29
C TYR A 50 0.68 -0.01 9.14
N TRP A 51 0.05 -0.73 10.07
CA TRP A 51 -0.90 -0.17 11.05
C TRP A 51 -2.20 0.39 10.48
N ILE A 52 -2.61 0.00 9.26
CA ILE A 52 -3.86 0.48 8.67
C ILE A 52 -5.05 -0.12 9.42
N PRO A 53 -5.96 0.68 10.00
CA PRO A 53 -7.16 0.17 10.64
C PRO A 53 -8.07 -0.55 9.64
N THR A 54 -8.70 -1.64 10.05
CA THR A 54 -9.55 -2.46 9.18
C THR A 54 -10.73 -1.68 8.60
N SER A 55 -11.33 -0.80 9.41
CA SER A 55 -12.41 0.10 9.01
C SER A 55 -11.99 1.14 7.97
N GLU A 56 -10.71 1.50 7.94
CA GLU A 56 -10.16 2.55 7.07
C GLU A 56 -9.43 1.99 5.84
N ALA A 57 -9.14 0.68 5.82
CA ALA A 57 -8.52 0.02 4.68
C ALA A 57 -9.25 0.27 3.33
N PRO A 58 -10.59 0.27 3.25
CA PRO A 58 -11.28 0.61 2.00
C PRO A 58 -10.99 2.04 1.51
N GLN A 59 -10.88 3.01 2.43
CA GLN A 59 -10.58 4.40 2.11
C GLN A 59 -9.13 4.56 1.63
N ALA A 60 -8.18 3.91 2.31
CA ALA A 60 -6.78 3.88 1.89
C ALA A 60 -6.62 3.26 0.49
N MET A 61 -7.34 2.17 0.20
CA MET A 61 -7.37 1.55 -1.12
C MET A 61 -8.00 2.46 -2.19
N ALA A 62 -9.09 3.15 -1.86
CA ALA A 62 -9.73 4.09 -2.78
C ALA A 62 -8.82 5.28 -3.12
N LYS A 63 -8.08 5.81 -2.13
CA LYS A 63 -7.10 6.88 -2.35
C LYS A 63 -5.93 6.42 -3.23
N ALA A 64 -5.40 5.21 -3.02
CA ALA A 64 -4.41 4.64 -3.94
C ALA A 64 -4.96 4.47 -5.37
N ALA A 65 -6.22 4.02 -5.50
CA ALA A 65 -6.86 3.82 -6.79
C ALA A 65 -7.10 5.14 -7.57
N SER A 66 -7.27 6.28 -6.89
CA SER A 66 -7.50 7.57 -7.58
C SER A 66 -6.31 8.05 -8.42
N VAL A 67 -5.11 7.52 -8.17
CA VAL A 67 -3.89 7.78 -8.96
C VAL A 67 -3.45 6.58 -9.80
N GLY A 68 -4.33 5.58 -9.95
CA GLY A 68 -4.08 4.38 -10.74
C GLY A 68 -3.21 3.31 -10.06
N LEU A 69 -2.91 3.45 -8.77
CA LEU A 69 -2.21 2.41 -8.00
C LEU A 69 -3.20 1.30 -7.58
N THR A 70 -2.69 0.09 -7.40
CA THR A 70 -3.54 -1.06 -7.04
C THR A 70 -2.96 -1.91 -5.92
N THR A 71 -3.83 -2.45 -5.08
CA THR A 71 -3.53 -3.48 -4.07
C THR A 71 -3.99 -4.87 -4.51
N ARG A 72 -4.66 -4.97 -5.67
CA ARG A 72 -5.18 -6.22 -6.21
C ARG A 72 -4.01 -7.16 -6.51
N GLU A 73 -4.13 -8.41 -6.06
CA GLU A 73 -3.12 -9.46 -6.25
C GLU A 73 -1.73 -9.16 -5.66
N ALA A 74 -1.59 -8.12 -4.83
CA ALA A 74 -0.35 -7.82 -4.12
C ALA A 74 0.00 -8.91 -3.07
N CYS A 75 -1.01 -9.67 -2.63
CA CYS A 75 -0.95 -10.83 -1.74
C CYS A 75 -1.82 -11.97 -2.31
N GLY A 76 -1.65 -13.21 -1.81
CA GLY A 76 -2.38 -14.40 -2.29
C GLY A 76 -1.66 -15.20 -3.39
N ASN A 77 -2.27 -16.29 -3.87
CA ASN A 77 -1.71 -17.16 -4.93
C ASN A 77 -2.00 -16.59 -6.33
N SER A 78 -1.35 -15.48 -6.66
CA SER A 78 -1.52 -14.73 -7.91
C SER A 78 -0.18 -14.20 -8.42
N VAL A 79 -0.16 -13.70 -9.66
CA VAL A 79 1.03 -13.07 -10.23
C VAL A 79 1.35 -11.79 -9.46
N ARG A 80 2.50 -11.79 -8.79
CA ARG A 80 2.98 -10.66 -7.98
C ARG A 80 3.55 -9.57 -8.87
N ASN A 81 4.26 -8.60 -8.27
CA ASN A 81 4.90 -7.55 -9.05
C ASN A 81 5.90 -8.11 -10.07
N VAL A 82 5.83 -7.59 -11.30
CA VAL A 82 6.69 -7.86 -12.47
C VAL A 82 7.25 -6.53 -12.95
#